data_AF-F8F4G6-F1
#
_entry.id   AF-F8F4G6-F1
#
_cell.length_a   1.000
_cell.length_b   1.000
_cell.length_c   1.000
_cell.angle_alpha   90.00
_cell.angle_beta   90.00
_cell.angle_gamma   90.00
#
_symmetry.space_group_name_H-M   'P 1'
#
loop_
_entity.id
_entity.type
_entity.pdbx_description
1 polymer ?
#
loop_
_entity_poly.entity_id
_entity_poly.type
_entity_poly.pdbx_seq_one_letter_code
_entity_poly.pdbx_strand_id
1 'polypeptide(L)'
;MKAISHYHTPALAETALAEPLRKLYEIYDRIEKSQAGWISATPFRCPEGCGSCCDHFEPDILDVEAYFLASWLLIHQRDRIHSIPFDSDQKGCILSDQNNPYHCTVYEGRPLICRLFAYSGDRGKDGSVRYRPCKFMKSDSVSSHTGKTYSAQELQELFGTLPPVMGDLAGEAAMLLPERSGDRAPLREILPVALAKIQYILDLAAFSAQARQNDPDGNNDGDNDNDGAPLPRAS
;
A
#
# COMPACT_ATOMS: atom_id res chain seq x y z
N MET A 1 3.61 -14.39 -9.54
CA MET A 1 3.69 -13.02 -9.00
C MET A 1 4.97 -12.38 -9.53
N LYS A 2 4.94 -11.09 -9.86
CA LYS A 2 6.14 -10.39 -10.35
C LYS A 2 7.08 -10.13 -9.17
N ALA A 3 8.40 -10.21 -9.41
CA ALA A 3 9.43 -10.05 -8.39
C ALA A 3 9.36 -8.67 -7.70
N ILE A 4 9.97 -8.54 -6.51
CA ILE A 4 10.14 -7.26 -5.78
C ILE A 4 10.60 -6.14 -6.71
N SER A 5 11.51 -6.46 -7.64
CA SER A 5 12.06 -5.54 -8.64
C SER A 5 11.00 -4.88 -9.53
N HIS A 6 9.81 -5.47 -9.69
CA HIS A 6 8.73 -4.92 -10.49
C HIS A 6 8.09 -3.68 -9.86
N TYR A 7 8.15 -3.57 -8.53
CA TYR A 7 7.57 -2.46 -7.76
C TYR A 7 8.65 -1.59 -7.11
N HIS A 8 9.91 -1.92 -7.39
CA HIS A 8 11.06 -1.18 -6.91
C HIS A 8 11.33 -0.02 -7.85
N THR A 9 11.21 1.21 -7.34
CA THR A 9 11.73 2.38 -8.03
C THR A 9 13.23 2.48 -7.74
N PRO A 10 14.15 2.26 -8.70
CA PRO A 10 15.60 2.31 -8.42
C PRO A 10 16.04 3.63 -7.79
N ALA A 11 15.39 4.73 -8.18
CA ALA A 11 15.64 6.06 -7.61
C ALA A 11 15.24 6.20 -6.13
N LEU A 12 14.43 5.30 -5.57
CA LEU A 12 14.12 5.28 -4.14
C LEU A 12 15.12 4.44 -3.33
N ALA A 13 15.96 3.63 -3.97
CA ALA A 13 16.85 2.67 -3.30
C ALA A 13 17.86 3.32 -2.35
N GLU A 14 18.31 4.54 -2.67
CA GLU A 14 19.27 5.31 -1.87
C GLU A 14 18.59 6.25 -0.86
N THR A 15 17.29 6.09 -0.64
CA THR A 15 16.50 6.99 0.22
C THR A 15 16.06 6.30 1.51
N ALA A 16 15.68 7.09 2.51
CA ALA A 16 15.11 6.57 3.75
C ALA A 16 13.82 5.74 3.55
N LEU A 17 13.16 5.85 2.38
CA LEU A 17 11.95 5.09 2.05
C LEU A 17 12.24 3.69 1.50
N ALA A 18 13.47 3.39 1.10
CA ALA A 18 13.82 2.10 0.49
C ALA A 18 13.43 0.92 1.39
N GLU A 19 13.89 0.95 2.64
CA GLU A 19 13.70 -0.16 3.58
C GLU A 19 12.24 -0.31 4.06
N PRO A 20 11.52 0.76 4.44
CA PRO A 20 10.09 0.67 4.74
C PRO A 20 9.25 0.11 3.58
N LEU A 21 9.49 0.57 2.34
CA LEU A 21 8.74 0.09 1.17
C LEU A 21 9.06 -1.38 0.85
N ARG A 22 10.34 -1.78 0.98
CA ARG A 22 10.76 -3.17 0.80
C ARG A 22 10.08 -4.09 1.83
N LYS A 23 10.07 -3.71 3.10
CA LYS A 23 9.39 -4.47 4.17
C LYS A 23 7.87 -4.51 3.98
N LEU A 24 7.25 -3.42 3.55
CA LEU A 24 5.82 -3.41 3.26
C LEU A 24 5.50 -4.41 2.13
N TYR A 25 6.34 -4.46 1.09
CA TYR A 25 6.19 -5.45 0.04
C TYR A 25 6.31 -6.89 0.58
N GLU A 26 7.25 -7.17 1.48
CA GLU A 26 7.36 -8.50 2.10
C GLU A 26 6.09 -8.88 2.88
N ILE A 27 5.47 -7.91 3.57
CA ILE A 27 4.16 -8.11 4.20
C ILE A 27 3.10 -8.44 3.15
N TYR A 28 3.07 -7.71 2.03
CA TYR A 28 2.11 -7.97 0.95
C TYR A 28 2.30 -9.33 0.30
N ASP A 29 3.54 -9.75 0.03
CA ASP A 29 3.84 -11.09 -0.49
C ASP A 29 3.43 -12.19 0.49
N ARG A 30 3.64 -11.98 1.79
CA ARG A 30 3.18 -12.91 2.83
C ARG A 30 1.65 -12.99 2.89
N ILE A 31 0.94 -11.87 2.71
CA ILE A 31 -0.53 -11.85 2.60
C ILE A 31 -0.99 -12.73 1.46
N GLU A 32 -0.46 -12.53 0.25
CA GLU A 32 -0.86 -13.31 -0.93
C GLU A 32 -0.61 -14.81 -0.74
N LYS A 33 0.54 -15.19 -0.16
CA LYS A 33 0.86 -16.59 0.15
C LYS A 33 -0.08 -17.19 1.18
N SER A 34 -0.34 -16.47 2.28
CA SER A 34 -1.27 -16.93 3.32
C SER A 34 -2.70 -17.04 2.79
N GLN A 35 -3.14 -16.09 1.96
CA GLN A 35 -4.46 -16.14 1.33
C GLN A 35 -4.56 -17.27 0.31
N ALA A 36 -3.54 -17.53 -0.50
CA ALA A 36 -3.54 -18.66 -1.43
C ALA A 36 -3.71 -19.99 -0.67
N GLY A 37 -3.00 -20.16 0.44
CA GLY A 37 -3.19 -21.31 1.35
C GLY A 37 -4.62 -21.39 1.89
N TRP A 38 -5.13 -20.29 2.44
CA TRP A 38 -6.49 -20.21 2.97
C TRP A 38 -7.58 -20.49 1.93
N ILE A 39 -7.49 -19.88 0.75
CA ILE A 39 -8.44 -20.07 -0.35
C ILE A 39 -8.41 -21.52 -0.83
N SER A 40 -7.22 -22.13 -0.94
CA SER A 40 -7.10 -23.52 -1.37
C SER A 40 -7.73 -24.52 -0.37
N ALA A 41 -7.69 -24.20 0.93
CA ALA A 41 -8.18 -25.07 2.00
C ALA A 41 -9.66 -24.88 2.35
N THR A 42 -10.30 -23.83 1.83
CA THR A 42 -11.67 -23.44 2.22
C THR A 42 -12.60 -23.29 1.02
N PRO A 43 -13.93 -23.38 1.20
CA PRO A 43 -14.91 -23.19 0.11
C PRO A 43 -15.22 -21.72 -0.18
N PHE A 44 -14.63 -20.76 0.55
CA PHE A 44 -14.98 -19.35 0.44
C PHE A 44 -14.44 -18.75 -0.87
N ARG A 45 -15.34 -18.29 -1.74
CA ARG A 45 -14.99 -17.68 -3.03
C ARG A 45 -15.75 -16.37 -3.24
N CYS A 46 -15.00 -15.30 -3.54
CA CYS A 46 -15.60 -14.11 -4.12
C CYS A 46 -16.28 -14.45 -5.46
N PRO A 47 -17.46 -13.89 -5.76
CA PRO A 47 -18.03 -13.96 -7.10
C PRO A 47 -17.02 -13.45 -8.14
N GLU A 48 -17.06 -14.02 -9.33
CA GLU A 48 -16.29 -13.49 -10.46
C GLU A 48 -16.70 -12.03 -10.71
N GLY A 49 -15.71 -11.16 -10.90
CA GLY A 49 -15.94 -9.73 -11.08
C GLY A 49 -16.41 -8.98 -9.82
N CYS A 50 -16.30 -9.56 -8.63
CA CYS A 50 -16.77 -8.89 -7.41
C CYS A 50 -15.91 -7.67 -7.05
N GLY A 51 -16.52 -6.48 -7.10
CA GLY A 51 -15.96 -5.21 -6.67
C GLY A 51 -16.70 -4.53 -5.52
N SER A 52 -17.66 -5.21 -4.89
CA SER A 52 -18.60 -4.58 -3.95
C SER A 52 -17.97 -3.99 -2.68
N CYS A 53 -16.69 -4.29 -2.41
CA CYS A 53 -15.94 -3.61 -1.36
C CYS A 53 -15.53 -2.18 -1.75
N CYS A 54 -15.49 -1.81 -3.02
CA CYS A 54 -15.12 -0.47 -3.46
C CYS A 54 -16.32 0.50 -3.55
N ASP A 55 -17.55 -0.02 -3.69
CA ASP A 55 -18.76 0.79 -3.93
C ASP A 55 -19.11 1.73 -2.76
N HIS A 56 -18.82 1.30 -1.53
CA HIS A 56 -19.25 2.00 -0.31
C HIS A 56 -18.13 2.16 0.72
N PHE A 57 -16.91 1.80 0.35
CA PHE A 57 -15.77 1.87 1.26
C PHE A 57 -14.57 2.47 0.54
N GLU A 58 -14.04 3.51 1.18
CA GLU A 58 -12.73 4.04 0.91
C GLU A 58 -11.86 3.78 2.15
N PRO A 59 -10.66 3.22 2.00
CA PRO A 59 -9.84 2.87 3.15
C PRO A 59 -9.12 4.08 3.74
N ASP A 60 -8.99 4.08 5.06
CA ASP A 60 -7.91 4.81 5.73
C ASP A 60 -6.62 3.98 5.62
N ILE A 61 -5.56 4.60 5.12
CA ILE A 61 -4.29 3.91 4.83
C ILE A 61 -3.14 4.54 5.60
N LEU A 62 -2.12 3.74 5.91
CA LEU A 62 -0.89 4.22 6.53
C LEU A 62 -0.07 5.05 5.54
N ASP A 63 0.75 5.95 6.06
CA ASP A 63 1.75 6.71 5.29
C ASP A 63 2.62 5.81 4.38
N VAL A 64 3.11 4.69 4.92
CA VAL A 64 3.96 3.75 4.16
C VAL A 64 3.19 3.12 2.99
N GLU A 65 1.89 2.87 3.16
CA GLU A 65 1.02 2.33 2.11
C GLU A 65 0.71 3.39 1.06
N ALA A 66 0.53 4.65 1.47
CA ALA A 66 0.36 5.77 0.55
C ALA A 66 1.62 6.00 -0.30
N TYR A 67 2.82 5.93 0.30
CA TYR A 67 4.09 6.01 -0.44
C TYR A 67 4.27 4.85 -1.42
N PHE A 68 3.89 3.63 -1.03
CA PHE A 68 3.91 2.48 -1.91
C PHE A 68 2.96 2.67 -3.09
N LEU A 69 1.71 3.06 -2.83
CA LEU A 69 0.71 3.28 -3.87
C LEU A 69 1.09 4.44 -4.80
N ALA A 70 1.63 5.54 -4.27
CA ALA A 70 2.14 6.65 -5.05
C ALA A 70 3.29 6.21 -5.98
N SER A 71 4.25 5.45 -5.44
CA SER A 71 5.36 4.89 -6.23
C SER A 71 4.84 3.98 -7.34
N TRP A 72 3.88 3.11 -7.01
CA TRP A 72 3.24 2.22 -7.97
C TRP A 72 2.53 2.99 -9.10
N LEU A 73 1.75 4.02 -8.76
CA LEU A 73 1.06 4.86 -9.74
C LEU A 73 2.05 5.58 -10.67
N LEU A 74 3.13 6.14 -10.12
CA LEU A 74 4.14 6.84 -10.91
C LEU A 74 4.89 5.91 -11.89
N ILE A 75 5.08 4.64 -11.54
CA ILE A 75 5.72 3.65 -12.41
C ILE A 75 4.74 3.11 -13.47
N HIS A 76 3.52 2.76 -13.06
CA HIS A 76 2.63 1.94 -13.89
C HIS A 76 1.48 2.70 -14.54
N GLN A 77 1.10 3.86 -13.99
CA GLN A 77 -0.10 4.60 -14.39
C GLN A 77 0.10 6.12 -14.28
N ARG A 78 1.29 6.61 -14.65
CA ARG A 78 1.67 8.02 -14.47
C ARG A 78 0.64 8.99 -15.07
N ASP A 79 0.22 8.73 -16.30
CA ASP A 79 -0.72 9.59 -17.03
C ASP A 79 -2.10 9.66 -16.36
N ARG A 80 -2.49 8.60 -15.65
CA ARG A 80 -3.78 8.48 -14.98
C ARG A 80 -3.86 9.29 -13.69
N ILE A 81 -2.72 9.67 -13.09
CA ILE A 81 -2.70 10.41 -11.82
C ILE A 81 -3.56 11.68 -11.92
N HIS A 82 -3.51 12.38 -13.05
CA HIS A 82 -4.28 13.61 -13.29
C HIS A 82 -5.80 13.39 -13.43
N SER A 83 -6.23 12.16 -13.71
CA SER A 83 -7.66 11.82 -13.80
C SER A 83 -8.21 11.24 -12.51
N ILE A 84 -7.41 11.10 -11.45
CA ILE A 84 -7.90 10.60 -10.15
C ILE A 84 -8.74 11.72 -9.50
N PRO A 85 -10.01 11.44 -9.16
CA PRO A 85 -10.94 12.45 -8.68
C PRO A 85 -10.79 12.69 -7.16
N PHE A 86 -9.65 13.23 -6.73
CA PHE A 86 -9.32 13.46 -5.31
C PHE A 86 -10.33 14.35 -4.57
N ASP A 87 -10.83 15.39 -5.24
CA ASP A 87 -11.78 16.36 -4.67
C ASP A 87 -13.26 15.97 -4.90
N SER A 88 -13.52 14.70 -5.24
CA SER A 88 -14.88 14.25 -5.56
C SER A 88 -15.67 13.88 -4.32
N ASP A 89 -16.95 14.25 -4.31
CA ASP A 89 -17.96 13.79 -3.36
C ASP A 89 -18.43 12.34 -3.62
N GLN A 90 -17.72 11.58 -4.47
CA GLN A 90 -18.11 10.20 -4.76
C GLN A 90 -18.16 9.37 -3.48
N LYS A 91 -19.20 8.54 -3.41
CA LYS A 91 -19.32 7.51 -2.39
C LYS A 91 -18.48 6.30 -2.80
N GLY A 92 -17.72 5.76 -1.85
CA GLY A 92 -16.79 4.66 -2.12
C GLY A 92 -15.39 5.15 -2.49
N CYS A 93 -14.56 4.21 -2.94
CA CYS A 93 -13.14 4.44 -3.20
C CYS A 93 -12.92 5.25 -4.49
N ILE A 94 -12.13 6.33 -4.41
CA ILE A 94 -11.79 7.16 -5.57
C ILE A 94 -10.96 6.46 -6.67
N LEU A 95 -10.48 5.24 -6.41
CA LEU A 95 -9.73 4.42 -7.36
C LEU A 95 -10.60 3.29 -7.95
N SER A 96 -11.92 3.33 -7.72
CA SER A 96 -12.87 2.37 -8.27
C SER A 96 -13.20 2.67 -9.74
N ASP A 97 -13.40 1.62 -10.55
CA ASP A 97 -13.92 1.69 -11.92
C ASP A 97 -14.78 0.45 -12.21
N GLN A 98 -16.09 0.64 -12.41
CA GLN A 98 -17.02 -0.46 -12.66
C GLN A 98 -16.76 -1.21 -13.98
N ASN A 99 -16.03 -0.60 -14.91
CA ASN A 99 -15.65 -1.26 -16.16
C ASN A 99 -14.40 -2.12 -16.01
N ASN A 100 -13.69 -2.01 -14.89
CA ASN A 100 -12.55 -2.84 -14.58
C ASN A 100 -13.02 -4.19 -14.00
N PRO A 101 -12.52 -5.35 -14.49
CA PRO A 101 -12.92 -6.67 -13.99
C PRO A 101 -12.72 -6.88 -12.48
N TYR A 102 -11.82 -6.13 -11.85
CA TYR A 102 -11.56 -6.18 -10.41
C TYR A 102 -12.17 -5.00 -9.65
N HIS A 103 -12.80 -4.07 -10.37
CA HIS A 103 -13.29 -2.77 -9.92
C HIS A 103 -12.24 -1.84 -9.31
N CYS A 104 -11.04 -2.33 -8.97
CA CYS A 104 -9.93 -1.54 -8.49
C CYS A 104 -8.95 -1.29 -9.62
N THR A 105 -8.82 -0.04 -10.00
CA THR A 105 -7.89 0.39 -11.05
C THR A 105 -6.41 0.27 -10.66
N VAL A 106 -6.12 0.13 -9.37
CA VAL A 106 -4.77 -0.03 -8.81
C VAL A 106 -4.59 -1.39 -8.16
N TYR A 107 -5.23 -2.44 -8.70
CA TYR A 107 -5.31 -3.74 -8.04
C TYR A 107 -3.95 -4.22 -7.52
N GLU A 108 -2.87 -4.23 -8.31
CA GLU A 108 -1.52 -4.63 -7.84
C GLU A 108 -0.93 -3.65 -6.79
N GLY A 109 -1.28 -2.37 -6.85
CA GLY A 109 -0.86 -1.31 -5.92
C GLY A 109 -1.72 -1.18 -4.65
N ARG A 110 -2.77 -1.99 -4.50
CA ARG A 110 -3.79 -1.82 -3.46
C ARG A 110 -3.22 -1.84 -2.02
N PRO A 111 -3.79 -1.06 -1.08
CA PRO A 111 -3.41 -1.07 0.34
C PRO A 111 -3.71 -2.41 1.04
N LEU A 112 -3.10 -2.64 2.21
CA LEU A 112 -3.19 -3.84 3.05
C LEU A 112 -4.64 -4.24 3.33
N ILE A 113 -5.47 -3.29 3.75
CA ILE A 113 -6.88 -3.56 4.06
C ILE A 113 -7.64 -4.07 2.83
N CYS A 114 -7.36 -3.52 1.65
CA CYS A 114 -7.95 -3.97 0.39
C CYS A 114 -7.44 -5.34 -0.04
N ARG A 115 -6.20 -5.73 0.33
CA ARG A 115 -5.69 -7.09 0.12
C ARG A 115 -6.39 -8.10 1.02
N LEU A 116 -6.62 -7.75 2.28
CA LEU A 116 -7.09 -8.67 3.31
C LEU A 116 -8.62 -8.83 3.35
N PHE A 117 -9.37 -7.84 2.90
CA PHE A 117 -10.82 -7.69 3.05
C PHE A 117 -11.65 -9.00 3.00
N ALA A 118 -11.46 -9.84 1.98
CA ALA A 118 -12.29 -11.02 1.75
C ALA A 118 -11.80 -12.29 2.48
N TYR A 119 -10.50 -12.38 2.74
CA TYR A 119 -9.82 -13.64 3.07
C TYR A 119 -8.95 -13.52 4.33
N SER A 120 -9.27 -12.58 5.22
CA SER A 120 -8.61 -12.42 6.51
C SER A 120 -9.57 -12.59 7.68
N GLY A 121 -9.03 -13.06 8.80
CA GLY A 121 -9.71 -13.05 10.09
C GLY A 121 -9.36 -11.84 10.94
N ASP A 122 -10.05 -11.71 12.07
CA ASP A 122 -9.77 -10.76 13.15
C ASP A 122 -9.50 -11.51 14.46
N ARG A 123 -9.03 -10.80 15.49
CA ARG A 123 -8.88 -11.35 16.85
C ARG A 123 -10.07 -10.96 17.72
N GLY A 124 -10.60 -11.94 18.45
CA GLY A 124 -11.54 -11.72 19.54
C GLY A 124 -10.93 -10.99 20.73
N LYS A 125 -11.78 -10.61 21.69
CA LYS A 125 -11.35 -10.01 22.96
C LYS A 125 -10.50 -10.97 23.80
N ASP A 126 -10.65 -12.26 23.56
CA ASP A 126 -9.87 -13.37 24.11
C ASP A 126 -8.56 -13.62 23.34
N GLY A 127 -8.28 -12.83 22.29
CA GLY A 127 -7.12 -13.00 21.41
C GLY A 127 -7.25 -14.12 20.38
N SER A 128 -8.36 -14.90 20.38
CA SER A 128 -8.54 -16.01 19.45
C SER A 128 -8.85 -15.52 18.04
N VAL A 129 -8.37 -16.25 17.03
CA VAL A 129 -8.65 -15.93 15.63
C VAL A 129 -10.10 -16.24 15.30
N ARG A 130 -10.76 -15.35 14.56
CA ARG A 130 -12.13 -15.54 14.08
C ARG A 130 -12.19 -15.20 12.61
N TYR A 131 -13.09 -15.85 11.88
CA TYR A 131 -13.33 -15.57 10.47
C TYR A 131 -14.81 -15.37 10.21
N ARG A 132 -15.14 -14.33 9.46
CA ARG A 132 -16.49 -14.08 8.98
C ARG A 132 -16.45 -13.96 7.46
N PRO A 133 -17.03 -14.91 6.71
CA PRO A 133 -17.08 -14.81 5.26
C PRO A 133 -17.81 -13.54 4.82
N CYS A 134 -17.37 -12.97 3.71
CA CYS A 134 -18.07 -11.85 3.10
C CYS A 134 -19.50 -12.27 2.72
N LYS A 135 -20.48 -11.38 2.95
CA LYS A 135 -21.90 -11.64 2.65
C LYS A 135 -22.19 -11.97 1.19
N PHE A 136 -21.28 -11.60 0.27
CA PHE A 136 -21.40 -11.85 -1.16
C PHE A 136 -20.75 -13.17 -1.60
N MET A 137 -19.99 -13.84 -0.74
CA MET A 137 -19.41 -15.14 -1.06
C MET A 137 -20.51 -16.18 -1.17
N LYS A 138 -20.56 -16.85 -2.32
CA LYS A 138 -21.44 -18.01 -2.53
C LYS A 138 -20.66 -19.27 -2.18
N SER A 139 -21.31 -20.21 -1.51
CA SER A 139 -20.83 -21.57 -1.32
C SER A 139 -21.90 -22.51 -1.84
N ASP A 140 -21.56 -23.32 -2.85
CA ASP A 140 -22.46 -24.31 -3.42
C ASP A 140 -22.76 -25.46 -2.44
N SER A 141 -21.95 -25.62 -1.39
CA SER A 141 -22.05 -26.72 -0.43
C SER A 141 -22.72 -26.34 0.90
N VAL A 142 -22.95 -25.04 1.19
CA VAL A 142 -23.60 -24.63 2.44
C VAL A 142 -24.43 -23.36 2.26
N SER A 143 -25.74 -23.55 2.13
CA SER A 143 -26.75 -22.52 1.86
C SER A 143 -27.02 -21.53 3.02
N SER A 144 -26.15 -21.36 4.01
CA SER A 144 -26.37 -20.38 5.09
C SER A 144 -25.11 -19.98 5.88
N HIS A 145 -24.04 -19.59 5.20
CA HIS A 145 -22.90 -18.92 5.86
C HIS A 145 -23.05 -17.41 5.96
N THR A 146 -24.15 -16.85 5.44
CA THR A 146 -24.48 -15.44 5.57
C THR A 146 -24.59 -15.07 7.04
N GLY A 147 -23.54 -14.42 7.53
CA GLY A 147 -23.47 -13.91 8.88
C GLY A 147 -23.00 -14.90 9.95
N LYS A 148 -22.50 -16.08 9.59
CA LYS A 148 -21.77 -16.94 10.52
C LYS A 148 -20.37 -16.37 10.76
N THR A 149 -19.96 -16.32 12.02
CA THR A 149 -18.57 -16.11 12.41
C THR A 149 -18.03 -17.42 12.96
N TYR A 150 -16.91 -17.89 12.42
CA TYR A 150 -16.24 -19.12 12.84
C TYR A 150 -15.16 -18.80 13.87
N SER A 151 -15.09 -19.62 14.90
CA SER A 151 -14.00 -19.63 15.88
C SER A 151 -12.75 -20.32 15.32
N ALA A 152 -11.59 -20.02 15.90
CA ALA A 152 -10.33 -20.68 15.54
C ALA A 152 -10.43 -22.22 15.60
N GLN A 153 -11.13 -22.75 16.61
CA GLN A 153 -11.33 -24.19 16.76
C GLN A 153 -12.13 -24.77 15.59
N GLU A 154 -13.29 -24.18 15.26
CA GLU A 154 -14.10 -24.63 14.11
C GLU A 154 -13.32 -24.57 12.81
N LEU A 155 -12.53 -23.51 12.58
CA LEU A 155 -11.72 -23.37 11.37
C LEU A 155 -10.65 -24.45 11.28
N GLN A 156 -9.99 -24.74 12.40
CA GLN A 156 -8.98 -25.79 12.48
C GLN A 156 -9.58 -27.18 12.26
N GLU A 157 -10.75 -27.46 12.84
CA GLU A 157 -11.46 -28.74 12.68
C GLU A 157 -11.98 -28.94 11.25
N LEU A 158 -12.54 -27.89 10.63
CA LEU A 158 -13.16 -27.98 9.31
C LEU A 158 -12.15 -27.91 8.16
N PHE A 159 -11.11 -27.08 8.30
CA PHE A 159 -10.21 -26.72 7.19
C PHE A 159 -8.74 -26.97 7.49
N GLY A 160 -8.37 -27.33 8.73
CA GLY A 160 -6.99 -27.61 9.10
C GLY A 160 -6.06 -26.40 9.08
N THR A 161 -6.59 -25.19 8.92
CA THR A 161 -5.80 -23.95 8.80
C THR A 161 -6.58 -22.74 9.31
N LEU A 162 -5.89 -21.61 9.45
CA LEU A 162 -6.44 -20.32 9.86
C LEU A 162 -6.17 -19.25 8.79
N PRO A 163 -7.04 -18.25 8.63
CA PRO A 163 -6.80 -17.15 7.71
C PRO A 163 -5.69 -16.23 8.24
N PRO A 164 -5.04 -15.43 7.38
CA PRO A 164 -4.21 -14.32 7.85
C PRO A 164 -5.04 -13.38 8.72
N VAL A 165 -4.43 -12.84 9.77
CA VAL A 165 -5.10 -11.94 10.73
C VAL A 165 -4.80 -10.49 10.34
N MET A 166 -5.86 -9.72 10.08
CA MET A 166 -5.71 -8.35 9.61
C MET A 166 -4.99 -7.46 10.63
N GLY A 167 -5.37 -7.55 11.91
CA GLY A 167 -4.78 -6.74 12.98
C GLY A 167 -3.28 -6.97 13.16
N ASP A 168 -2.83 -8.22 13.04
CA ASP A 168 -1.42 -8.59 13.20
C ASP A 168 -0.57 -7.96 12.08
N LEU A 169 -1.00 -8.14 10.82
CA LEU A 169 -0.29 -7.62 9.65
C LEU A 169 -0.37 -6.08 9.56
N ALA A 170 -1.50 -5.49 9.95
CA ALA A 170 -1.65 -4.05 10.06
C ALA A 170 -0.74 -3.46 11.16
N GLY A 171 -0.56 -4.18 12.27
CA GLY A 171 0.38 -3.82 13.34
C GLY A 171 1.83 -3.86 12.86
N GLU A 172 2.22 -4.90 12.12
CA GLU A 172 3.55 -4.98 11.51
C GLU A 172 3.79 -3.82 10.52
N ALA A 173 2.82 -3.53 9.66
CA ALA A 173 2.92 -2.44 8.68
C ALA A 173 3.01 -1.07 9.35
N ALA A 174 2.30 -0.86 10.47
CA ALA A 174 2.33 0.39 11.21
C ALA A 174 3.73 0.72 11.78
N MET A 175 4.54 -0.30 12.09
CA MET A 175 5.88 -0.12 12.64
C MET A 175 6.95 0.22 11.57
N LEU A 176 6.60 0.22 10.29
CA LEU A 176 7.57 0.43 9.21
C LEU A 176 8.06 1.87 9.09
N LEU A 177 7.27 2.83 9.57
CA LEU A 177 7.64 4.25 9.69
C LEU A 177 7.44 4.68 11.14
N PRO A 178 8.44 4.47 12.02
CA PRO A 178 8.31 4.72 13.45
C PRO A 178 7.88 6.15 13.80
N GLU A 179 8.33 7.14 13.02
CA GLU A 179 8.03 8.56 13.20
C GLU A 179 6.57 8.93 12.93
N ARG A 180 5.84 8.07 12.21
CA ARG A 180 4.40 8.20 11.91
C ARG A 180 3.65 6.89 12.16
N SER A 181 4.11 6.15 13.17
CA SER A 181 3.64 4.80 13.43
C SER A 181 2.17 4.78 13.80
N GLY A 182 1.36 4.14 12.95
CA GLY A 182 -0.08 4.01 13.16
C GLY A 182 -0.92 5.18 12.68
N ASP A 183 -0.30 6.26 12.17
CA ASP A 183 -1.01 7.35 11.51
C ASP A 183 -1.74 6.81 10.29
N ARG A 184 -3.05 7.08 10.21
CA ARG A 184 -3.89 6.74 9.06
C ARG A 184 -4.69 7.97 8.68
N ALA A 185 -4.93 8.10 7.39
CA ALA A 185 -5.83 9.10 6.84
C ALA A 185 -6.60 8.50 5.67
N PRO A 186 -7.76 9.08 5.32
CA PRO A 186 -8.52 8.66 4.15
C PRO A 186 -7.64 8.64 2.90
N LEU A 187 -7.79 7.61 2.08
CA LEU A 187 -6.98 7.45 0.86
C LEU A 187 -6.99 8.71 -0.01
N ARG A 188 -8.15 9.37 -0.16
CA ARG A 188 -8.28 10.59 -0.96
C ARG A 188 -7.45 11.77 -0.44
N GLU A 189 -7.21 11.82 0.87
CA GLU A 189 -6.49 12.93 1.52
C GLU A 189 -4.97 12.69 1.49
N ILE A 190 -4.54 11.47 1.78
CA ILE A 190 -3.12 11.14 1.95
C ILE A 190 -2.41 10.84 0.63
N LEU A 191 -3.11 10.31 -0.37
CA LEU A 191 -2.50 9.90 -1.64
C LEU A 191 -1.92 11.09 -2.44
N PRO A 192 -2.58 12.26 -2.56
CA PRO A 192 -1.99 13.45 -3.19
C PRO A 192 -0.67 13.88 -2.53
N VAL A 193 -0.63 13.86 -1.20
CA VAL A 193 0.56 14.22 -0.41
C VAL A 193 1.69 13.23 -0.68
N ALA A 194 1.38 11.93 -0.68
CA ALA A 194 2.34 10.89 -1.01
C ALA A 194 2.86 11.00 -2.46
N LEU A 195 1.98 11.27 -3.43
CA LEU A 195 2.36 11.49 -4.83
C LEU A 195 3.35 12.66 -4.98
N ALA A 196 3.05 13.80 -4.35
CA ALA A 196 3.93 14.96 -4.37
C ALA A 196 5.30 14.64 -3.73
N LYS A 197 5.32 13.95 -2.58
CA LYS A 197 6.57 13.57 -1.90
C LYS A 197 7.41 12.63 -2.74
N ILE A 198 6.82 11.57 -3.29
CA ILE A 198 7.55 10.60 -4.11
C ILE A 198 8.05 11.28 -5.39
N GLN A 199 7.22 12.04 -6.09
CA GLN A 199 7.65 12.77 -7.29
C GLN A 199 8.83 13.71 -6.99
N TYR A 200 8.78 14.47 -5.89
CA TYR A 200 9.89 15.33 -5.46
C TYR A 200 11.19 14.56 -5.23
N ILE A 201 11.13 13.41 -4.56
CA ILE A 201 12.31 12.55 -4.33
C ILE A 201 12.89 12.05 -5.67
N LEU A 202 12.03 11.67 -6.62
CA LEU A 202 12.47 11.23 -7.94
C LEU A 202 13.13 12.37 -8.73
N ASP A 203 12.58 13.57 -8.65
CA ASP A 203 13.13 14.75 -9.32
C ASP A 203 14.49 15.14 -8.73
N LEU A 204 14.63 15.10 -7.40
CA LEU A 204 15.92 15.29 -6.72
C LEU A 204 16.95 14.24 -7.16
N ALA A 205 16.57 12.96 -7.19
CA ALA A 205 17.47 11.89 -7.61
C ALA A 205 17.93 12.08 -9.07
N ALA A 206 17.01 12.48 -9.95
CA ALA A 206 17.32 12.79 -11.35
C ALA A 206 18.29 13.99 -11.46
N PHE A 207 18.03 15.06 -10.71
CA PHE A 207 18.91 16.23 -10.66
C PHE A 207 20.31 15.87 -10.15
N SER A 208 20.41 15.12 -9.04
CA SER A 208 21.69 14.68 -8.49
C SER A 208 22.45 13.73 -9.42
N ALA A 209 21.76 12.90 -10.21
CA ALA A 209 22.39 12.06 -11.23
C ALA A 209 22.94 12.90 -12.39
N GLN A 210 22.20 13.92 -12.83
CA GLN A 210 22.65 14.84 -13.86
C GLN A 210 23.85 15.68 -13.42
N ALA A 211 23.86 16.17 -12.17
CA ALA A 211 25.01 16.89 -11.61
C ALA A 211 26.29 16.04 -11.61
N ARG A 212 26.21 14.77 -11.19
CA ARG A 212 27.34 13.82 -11.22
C ARG A 212 27.86 13.53 -12.63
N GLN A 213 27.01 13.57 -13.64
CA GLN A 213 27.41 13.39 -15.04
C GLN A 213 28.12 14.61 -15.62
N ASN A 214 27.75 15.80 -15.15
CA ASN A 214 28.31 17.07 -15.65
C ASN A 214 29.64 17.46 -14.96
N ASP A 215 29.95 16.89 -13.79
CA ASP A 215 31.23 17.06 -13.08
C ASP A 215 31.71 15.70 -12.51
N PRO A 216 32.35 14.86 -13.34
CA PRO A 216 32.78 13.53 -12.95
C PRO A 216 34.02 13.51 -12.04
N ASP A 217 34.76 14.63 -11.96
CA ASP A 217 35.99 14.74 -11.17
C ASP A 217 35.75 15.35 -9.78
N GLY A 218 34.54 15.88 -9.50
CA GLY A 218 34.16 16.39 -8.18
C GLY A 218 35.03 17.56 -7.72
N ASN A 219 35.62 18.28 -8.66
CA ASN A 219 36.58 19.35 -8.40
C ASN A 219 35.87 20.71 -8.28
N ASN A 220 34.77 20.70 -7.54
CA ASN A 220 34.08 21.88 -7.07
C ASN A 220 34.16 21.86 -5.54
N ASP A 221 35.39 22.04 -5.05
CA ASP A 221 35.66 22.71 -3.79
C ASP A 221 34.85 24.01 -3.80
N GLY A 222 33.67 23.97 -3.18
CA GLY A 222 32.72 25.09 -3.12
C GLY A 222 33.23 26.32 -2.37
N ASP A 223 34.54 26.58 -2.38
CA ASP A 223 35.12 27.91 -2.21
C ASP A 223 34.72 28.74 -3.44
N ASN A 224 33.45 29.15 -3.48
CA ASN A 224 33.18 30.48 -3.96
C ASN A 224 33.86 31.41 -2.94
N ASP A 225 35.14 31.71 -3.19
CA ASP A 225 35.92 32.75 -2.53
C ASP A 225 35.20 34.09 -2.70
N ASN A 226 34.13 34.29 -1.91
CA ASN A 226 33.51 35.57 -1.68
C ASN A 226 34.15 36.24 -0.46
N ASP A 227 35.40 35.90 -0.18
CA ASP A 227 36.32 36.63 0.69
C ASP A 227 36.86 37.86 -0.06
N GLY A 228 35.94 38.69 -0.56
CA GLY A 228 36.27 40.04 -0.97
C GLY A 228 36.88 40.78 0.23
N ALA A 229 37.95 41.53 -0.02
CA ALA A 229 38.66 42.27 1.03
C ALA A 229 37.68 43.07 1.92
N PRO A 230 37.89 43.10 3.26
CA PRO A 230 36.97 43.77 4.17
C PRO A 230 36.73 45.21 3.72
N LEU A 231 35.46 45.60 3.58
CA LEU A 231 35.11 46.97 3.23
C LEU A 231 35.66 47.92 4.31
N PRO A 232 36.30 49.05 3.92
CA PRO A 232 36.82 50.00 4.88
C PRO A 232 35.68 50.55 5.74
N ARG A 233 35.92 50.64 7.06
CA ARG A 233 34.94 51.18 8.01
C ARG A 233 34.57 52.60 7.60
N ALA A 234 33.26 52.84 7.47
CA ALA A 234 32.72 54.16 7.22
C ALA A 234 33.24 55.16 8.27
N SER A 235 33.77 56.28 7.78
CA SER A 235 34.20 57.43 8.59
C SER A 235 32.99 58.29 8.99
#